data_AF-A0A7Y2C966-F1
#
_entry.id   AF-A0A7Y2C966-F1
#
_cell.length_a   1.000
_cell.length_b   1.000
_cell.length_c   1.000
_cell.angle_alpha   90.00
_cell.angle_beta   90.00
_cell.angle_gamma   90.00
#
_symmetry.space_group_name_H-M   'P 1'
#
loop_
_entity.id
_entity.type
_entity.pdbx_description
1 polymer ?
#
loop_
_entity_poly.entity_id
_entity_poly.type
_entity_poly.pdbx_seq_one_letter_code
_entity_poly.pdbx_strand_id
1 'polypeptide(L)'
;MTEFTGTFAVTYNTVDTDNFGFLQITSTGAATQALVVDGTANVLGEGTVDVTMPIAVRAVSAGTHFRGYADNKLVTHGHASAGRPGHVGLRVNGTGRLLVAELSAVNAGGQDH
;
A
#
# COMPACT_ATOMS: atom_id res chain seq x y z
N MET A 1 4.63 21.20 17.71
CA MET A 1 4.40 19.74 17.55
C MET A 1 4.98 19.33 16.20
N THR A 2 5.67 18.19 16.07
CA THR A 2 6.35 17.80 14.82
C THR A 2 5.39 17.14 13.83
N GLU A 3 5.61 17.41 12.54
CA GLU A 3 5.00 16.69 11.42
C GLU A 3 5.58 15.27 11.32
N PHE A 4 4.87 14.36 10.66
CA PHE A 4 5.36 12.99 10.46
C PHE A 4 6.47 12.96 9.40
N THR A 5 7.61 12.35 9.75
CA THR A 5 8.72 12.09 8.82
C THR A 5 8.96 10.59 8.76
N GLY A 6 8.78 10.00 7.58
CA GLY A 6 8.95 8.56 7.40
C GLY A 6 8.09 8.00 6.28
N THR A 7 7.68 6.73 6.42
CA THR A 7 6.82 6.01 5.50
C THR A 7 5.57 5.49 6.19
N PHE A 8 4.46 5.57 5.46
CA PHE A 8 3.20 4.93 5.79
C PHE A 8 2.85 3.98 4.65
N ALA A 9 2.44 2.76 4.97
CA ALA A 9 1.99 1.80 3.96
C ALA A 9 0.71 1.09 4.39
N VAL A 10 -0.18 0.92 3.42
CA VAL A 10 -1.26 -0.05 3.51
C VAL A 10 -0.71 -1.38 3.02
N THR A 11 -0.76 -2.42 3.86
CA THR A 11 -0.33 -3.76 3.51
C THR A 11 -1.53 -4.64 3.17
N TYR A 12 -1.33 -5.54 2.22
CA TYR A 12 -2.34 -6.49 1.73
C TYR A 12 -1.67 -7.83 1.44
N ASN A 13 -2.45 -8.91 1.40
CA ASN A 13 -1.89 -10.26 1.22
C ASN A 13 -0.75 -10.56 2.22
N THR A 14 -0.84 -10.02 3.45
CA THR A 14 0.19 -10.16 4.48
C THR A 14 0.12 -11.55 5.10
N VAL A 15 1.17 -12.35 4.91
CA VAL A 15 1.32 -13.65 5.56
C VAL A 15 2.24 -13.52 6.77
N ASP A 16 3.36 -12.84 6.59
CA ASP A 16 4.36 -12.57 7.63
C ASP A 16 5.17 -11.30 7.26
N THR A 17 6.24 -11.03 7.98
CA THR A 17 7.09 -9.84 7.78
C THR A 17 7.92 -9.88 6.49
N ASP A 18 8.04 -11.05 5.87
CA ASP A 18 8.86 -11.29 4.67
C ASP A 18 7.98 -11.59 3.44
N ASN A 19 6.66 -11.73 3.62
CA ASN A 19 5.70 -12.09 2.58
C ASN A 19 4.43 -11.23 2.67
N PHE A 20 4.41 -10.10 1.96
CA PHE A 20 3.29 -9.17 1.96
C PHE A 20 3.35 -8.23 0.75
N GLY A 21 2.18 -7.75 0.30
CA GLY A 21 2.09 -6.64 -0.64
C GLY A 21 1.91 -5.32 0.09
N PHE A 22 2.33 -4.22 -0.53
CA PHE A 22 2.11 -2.90 0.04
C PHE A 22 1.93 -1.80 -1.02
N LEU A 23 1.18 -0.76 -0.64
CA LEU A 23 1.27 0.58 -1.22
C LEU A 23 1.83 1.49 -0.13
N GLN A 24 3.02 2.03 -0.36
CA GLN A 24 3.74 2.91 0.55
C GLN A 24 3.72 4.34 0.02
N ILE A 25 3.62 5.31 0.94
CA ILE A 25 3.81 6.74 0.69
C ILE A 25 4.83 7.27 1.69
N THR A 26 5.82 8.03 1.19
CA THR A 26 6.78 8.76 2.04
C THR A 26 6.18 10.08 2.50
N SER A 27 6.71 10.66 3.58
CA SER A 27 6.35 12.01 4.03
C SER A 27 6.69 13.12 3.03
N THR A 28 7.40 12.81 1.94
CA THR A 28 7.69 13.71 0.82
C THR A 28 6.83 13.45 -0.41
N GLY A 29 5.88 12.49 -0.33
CA GLY A 29 4.93 12.21 -1.39
C GLY A 29 5.38 11.19 -2.44
N ALA A 30 6.51 10.50 -2.26
CA ALA A 30 6.87 9.41 -3.16
C ALA A 30 6.00 8.18 -2.84
N ALA A 31 5.39 7.58 -3.85
CA ALA A 31 4.54 6.41 -3.74
C ALA A 31 5.16 5.20 -4.43
N THR A 32 5.13 4.04 -3.77
CA THR A 32 5.64 2.78 -4.31
C THR A 32 4.67 1.65 -3.99
N GLN A 33 4.30 0.88 -5.01
CA GLN A 33 3.54 -0.36 -4.85
C GLN A 33 4.46 -1.55 -5.14
N ALA A 34 4.47 -2.55 -4.26
CA ALA A 34 5.34 -3.70 -4.39
C ALA A 34 4.75 -4.97 -3.76
N LEU A 35 5.34 -6.11 -4.10
CA LEU A 35 5.20 -7.38 -3.38
C LEU A 35 6.53 -7.75 -2.76
N VAL A 36 6.52 -8.12 -1.50
CA VAL A 36 7.66 -8.74 -0.82
C VAL A 36 7.44 -10.24 -0.80
N VAL A 37 8.43 -10.99 -1.30
CA VAL A 37 8.46 -12.45 -1.31
C VAL A 37 9.81 -12.88 -0.75
N ASP A 38 9.77 -13.70 0.30
CA ASP A 38 10.98 -14.15 1.02
C ASP A 38 11.93 -12.97 1.36
N GLY A 39 11.35 -11.86 1.82
CA GLY A 39 12.06 -10.66 2.24
C GLY A 39 12.53 -9.76 1.09
N THR A 40 12.32 -10.17 -0.17
CA THR A 40 12.75 -9.41 -1.35
C THR A 40 11.59 -8.65 -1.95
N ALA A 41 11.73 -7.33 -2.09
CA ALA A 41 10.72 -6.47 -2.69
C ALA A 41 10.83 -6.46 -4.23
N ASN A 42 9.73 -6.80 -4.90
CA ASN A 42 9.51 -6.58 -6.33
C ASN A 42 8.60 -5.36 -6.53
N VAL A 43 9.16 -4.28 -7.05
CA VAL A 43 8.42 -3.04 -7.31
C VAL A 43 7.51 -3.23 -8.52
N LEU A 44 6.21 -2.98 -8.31
CA LEU A 44 5.17 -3.12 -9.32
C LEU A 44 4.85 -1.78 -9.98
N GLY A 45 5.07 -0.67 -9.28
CA GLY A 45 4.86 0.66 -9.81
C GLY A 45 5.26 1.75 -8.82
N GLU A 46 5.55 2.92 -9.37
CA GLU A 46 5.96 4.10 -8.64
C GLU A 46 5.15 5.31 -9.12
N GLY A 47 5.01 6.30 -8.25
CA GLY A 47 4.34 7.55 -8.56
C GLY A 47 4.56 8.61 -7.48
N THR A 48 3.82 9.70 -7.58
CA THR A 48 3.87 10.80 -6.61
C THR A 48 2.48 11.21 -6.17
N VAL A 49 2.39 11.68 -4.93
CA VAL A 49 1.16 12.12 -4.27
C VAL A 49 1.44 13.43 -3.54
N ASP A 50 0.48 14.36 -3.59
CA ASP A 50 0.52 15.55 -2.77
C ASP A 50 0.14 15.20 -1.33
N VAL A 51 1.07 15.40 -0.40
CA VAL A 51 0.91 15.08 1.03
C VAL A 51 0.80 16.34 1.89
N THR A 52 0.52 17.50 1.29
CA THR A 52 0.34 18.76 2.02
C THR A 52 -0.97 18.83 2.82
N MET A 53 -1.94 17.96 2.49
CA MET A 53 -3.23 17.83 3.15
C MET A 53 -3.49 16.34 3.50
N PRO A 54 -4.44 16.02 4.40
CA PRO A 54 -4.87 14.65 4.60
C PRO A 54 -5.35 14.02 3.29
N ILE A 55 -4.90 12.79 3.02
CA ILE A 55 -5.19 12.04 1.79
C ILE A 55 -5.86 10.71 2.08
N ALA A 56 -6.71 10.25 1.16
CA ALA A 56 -7.24 8.90 1.14
C ALA A 56 -6.34 7.98 0.32
N VAL A 57 -5.77 6.95 0.94
CA VAL A 57 -4.88 5.98 0.28
C VAL A 57 -5.59 4.65 0.15
N ARG A 58 -5.56 4.05 -1.06
CA ARG A 58 -6.17 2.74 -1.31
C ARG A 58 -5.25 1.86 -2.15
N ALA A 59 -4.99 0.66 -1.65
CA ALA A 59 -4.35 -0.41 -2.40
C ALA A 59 -5.40 -1.43 -2.87
N VAL A 60 -5.27 -1.89 -4.10
CA VAL A 60 -6.08 -2.96 -4.69
C VAL A 60 -5.17 -4.06 -5.22
N SER A 61 -5.47 -5.29 -4.82
CA SER A 61 -4.85 -6.53 -5.29
C SER A 61 -5.98 -7.41 -5.82
N ALA A 62 -6.02 -7.63 -7.15
CA ALA A 62 -7.10 -8.37 -7.81
C ALA A 62 -6.51 -9.27 -8.91
N GLY A 63 -6.38 -10.57 -8.60
CA GLY A 63 -5.69 -11.50 -9.49
C GLY A 63 -4.26 -11.04 -9.78
N THR A 64 -3.96 -10.76 -11.05
CA THR A 64 -2.63 -10.31 -11.49
C THR A 64 -2.45 -8.79 -11.48
N HIS A 65 -3.50 -8.02 -11.18
CA HIS A 65 -3.48 -6.57 -11.26
C HIS A 65 -3.37 -5.92 -9.88
N PHE A 66 -2.41 -5.01 -9.75
CA PHE A 66 -2.16 -4.24 -8.55
C PHE A 66 -2.31 -2.77 -8.88
N ARG A 67 -3.16 -2.08 -8.13
CA ARG A 67 -3.45 -0.65 -8.33
C ARG A 67 -3.34 0.10 -7.03
N GLY A 68 -2.66 1.23 -7.06
CA GLY A 68 -2.55 2.15 -5.93
C GLY A 68 -3.25 3.45 -6.25
N TYR A 69 -4.01 3.96 -5.30
CA TYR A 69 -4.76 5.20 -5.44
C TYR A 69 -4.45 6.16 -4.29
N ALA A 70 -4.43 7.44 -4.62
CA ALA A 70 -4.49 8.54 -3.68
C ALA A 70 -5.62 9.49 -4.10
N ASP A 71 -6.54 9.82 -3.19
CA ASP A 71 -7.73 10.63 -3.46
C ASP A 71 -8.50 10.18 -4.71
N ASN A 72 -8.72 8.88 -4.82
CA ASN A 72 -9.36 8.21 -5.96
C ASN A 72 -8.63 8.34 -7.31
N LYS A 73 -7.47 8.99 -7.37
CA LYS A 73 -6.61 9.03 -8.56
C LYS A 73 -5.69 7.83 -8.58
N LEU A 74 -5.55 7.18 -9.73
CA LEU A 74 -4.60 6.10 -9.93
C LEU A 74 -3.17 6.66 -9.89
N VAL A 75 -2.34 6.13 -9.00
CA VAL A 75 -0.94 6.56 -8.81
C VAL A 75 0.02 5.46 -9.27
N THR A 76 -0.33 4.20 -9.02
CA THR A 76 0.46 3.04 -9.46
C THR A 76 -0.44 2.01 -10.14
N HIS A 77 0.10 1.35 -11.15
CA HIS A 77 -0.54 0.21 -11.81
C HIS A 77 0.53 -0.76 -12.26
N GLY A 78 0.60 -1.91 -11.60
CA GLY A 78 1.57 -2.94 -11.91
C GLY A 78 0.93 -4.32 -12.04
N HIS A 79 1.66 -5.22 -12.69
CA HIS A 79 1.23 -6.60 -12.94
C HIS A 79 2.22 -7.57 -12.33
N ALA A 80 1.72 -8.62 -11.69
CA ALA A 80 2.49 -9.75 -11.18
C ALA A 80 1.59 -10.98 -11.04
N SER A 81 2.15 -12.11 -10.61
CA SER A 81 1.34 -13.24 -10.15
C SER A 81 0.47 -12.83 -8.95
N ALA A 82 -0.67 -13.51 -8.79
CA ALA A 82 -1.55 -13.25 -7.65
C ALA A 82 -0.81 -13.53 -6.34
N GLY A 83 -0.92 -12.59 -5.40
CA GLY A 83 -0.38 -12.76 -4.05
C GLY A 83 -1.15 -13.87 -3.31
N ARG A 84 -0.46 -14.55 -2.39
CA ARG A 84 -1.11 -15.52 -1.49
C ARG A 84 -2.17 -14.81 -0.65
N PRO A 85 -3.35 -15.40 -0.40
CA PRO A 85 -4.33 -14.82 0.52
C PRO A 85 -3.69 -14.55 1.89
N GLY A 86 -4.03 -13.42 2.50
CA GLY A 86 -3.43 -13.00 3.76
C GLY A 86 -4.17 -11.81 4.37
N HIS A 87 -3.62 -11.29 5.46
CA HIS A 87 -4.20 -10.18 6.19
C HIS A 87 -3.98 -8.84 5.48
N VAL A 88 -4.82 -7.87 5.84
CA VAL A 88 -4.61 -6.45 5.56
C VAL A 88 -4.07 -5.77 6.81
N GLY A 89 -3.30 -4.71 6.64
CA GLY A 89 -2.71 -4.01 7.77
C GLY A 89 -2.12 -2.67 7.39
N LEU A 90 -1.43 -2.08 8.36
CA LEU A 90 -0.68 -0.86 8.22
C LEU A 90 0.77 -1.12 8.62
N ARG A 91 1.72 -0.55 7.88
CA ARG A 91 3.13 -0.48 8.28
C ARG A 91 3.53 0.98 8.36
N VAL A 92 4.08 1.37 9.50
CA VAL A 92 4.54 2.74 9.75
C VAL A 92 5.99 2.68 10.18
N ASN A 93 6.85 3.47 9.54
CA ASN A 93 8.24 3.61 9.93
C ASN A 93 8.60 5.10 9.89
N GLY A 94 8.90 5.69 11.03
CA GLY A 94 9.18 7.12 11.09
C GLY A 94 9.00 7.69 12.48
N THR A 95 9.00 9.01 12.55
CA THR A 95 8.79 9.77 13.79
C THR A 95 7.78 10.89 13.57
N GLY A 96 7.17 11.38 14.65
CA GLY A 96 6.14 12.42 14.59
C GLY A 96 4.74 11.84 14.77
N ARG A 97 3.72 12.53 14.25
CA ARG A 97 2.31 12.19 14.48
C ARG A 97 1.61 11.85 13.18
N LEU A 98 1.01 10.68 13.16
CA LEU A 98 0.15 10.22 12.06
C LEU A 98 -1.29 10.15 12.57
N LEU A 99 -2.23 10.72 11.81
CA LEU A 99 -3.66 10.56 12.05
C LEU A 99 -4.24 9.60 11.01
N VAL A 100 -4.80 8.48 11.47
CA VAL A 100 -5.62 7.59 10.64
C VAL A 100 -7.07 7.89 10.99
N ALA A 101 -7.75 8.63 10.11
CA ALA A 101 -9.14 9.03 10.33
C ALA A 101 -10.12 7.89 10.09
N GLU A 102 -9.85 7.08 9.06
CA GLU A 102 -10.68 5.93 8.68
C GLU A 102 -9.79 4.80 8.15
N LEU A 103 -10.19 3.56 8.44
CA LEU A 103 -9.61 2.36 7.86
C LEU A 103 -10.73 1.39 7.51
N SER A 104 -10.75 0.93 6.27
CA SER A 104 -11.66 -0.11 5.81
C SER A 104 -10.93 -1.10 4.91
N ALA A 105 -11.43 -2.32 4.87
CA ALA A 105 -10.95 -3.36 3.99
C ALA A 105 -12.13 -4.14 3.46
N VAL A 106 -12.10 -4.44 2.16
CA VAL A 106 -13.11 -5.22 1.48
C VAL A 106 -12.41 -6.36 0.77
N ASN A 107 -12.86 -7.59 1.03
CA ASN A 107 -12.44 -8.72 0.23
C ASN A 107 -13.10 -8.60 -1.14
N ALA A 108 -12.30 -8.54 -2.21
CA ALA A 108 -12.82 -8.38 -3.57
C ALA A 108 -13.64 -9.59 -4.06
N GLY A 109 -13.68 -10.69 -3.29
CA GLY A 109 -14.31 -11.95 -3.66
C GLY A 109 -13.41 -12.71 -4.64
N GLY A 110 -13.23 -14.02 -4.42
CA GLY A 110 -12.71 -14.88 -5.47
C GLY A 110 -13.71 -14.85 -6.63
N GLN A 111 -13.28 -14.38 -7.80
CA GLN A 111 -13.93 -14.87 -9.01
C GLN A 111 -13.42 -16.30 -9.14
N ASP A 112 -14.26 -17.25 -8.72
CA ASP A 112 -14.06 -18.67 -9.00
C ASP A 112 -13.84 -18.79 -10.51
N HIS A 113 -12.63 -19.17 -10.90
CA HIS A 113 -12.32 -19.66 -12.24
C HIS A 113 -12.37 -21.17 -12.22
#